data_AF-A0A431VPB4-F1
#
_entry.id   AF-A0A431VPB4-F1
#
_cell.length_a   1.000
_cell.length_b   1.000
_cell.length_c   1.000
_cell.angle_alpha   90.00
_cell.angle_beta   90.00
_cell.angle_gamma   90.00
#
_symmetry.space_group_name_H-M   'P 1'
#
loop_
_entity.id
_entity.type
_entity.pdbx_description
1 polymer ?
#
loop_
_entity_poly.entity_id
_entity_poly.type
_entity_poly.pdbx_seq_one_letter_code
_entity_poly.pdbx_strand_id
1 'polypeptide(L)'
;MPKFDLYVVRPPAGMATVTAIPEGKQKQSEVTLRNLSRSGCMVKSLGDIDLSFVKKSEAQIKIEFAIRTMFAASTYKPPVSIVW
;
A
#
# COMPACT_ATOMS: atom_id res chain seq x y z
N MET A 1 3.30 -12.58 11.70
CA MET A 1 3.57 -13.05 10.32
C MET A 1 2.83 -12.10 9.38
N PRO A 2 3.36 -11.73 8.19
CA PRO A 2 3.34 -10.33 7.79
C PRO A 2 2.02 -10.01 7.09
N LYS A 3 1.03 -9.65 7.91
CA LYS A 3 -0.12 -8.90 7.47
C LYS A 3 0.36 -7.52 7.03
N PHE A 4 -0.04 -7.14 5.82
CA PHE A 4 0.24 -5.83 5.26
C PHE A 4 -1.05 -5.05 5.13
N ASP A 5 -1.06 -3.86 5.69
CA ASP A 5 -2.11 -2.89 5.42
C ASP A 5 -1.77 -2.12 4.14
N LEU A 6 -2.75 -2.00 3.25
CA LEU A 6 -2.62 -1.32 1.98
C LEU A 6 -3.22 0.09 2.06
N TYR A 7 -2.48 1.07 1.54
CA TYR A 7 -2.93 2.45 1.47
C TYR A 7 -2.71 3.03 0.08
N VAL A 8 -3.71 3.73 -0.46
CA VAL A 8 -3.49 4.64 -1.59
C VAL A 8 -3.00 5.97 -1.05
N VAL A 9 -1.89 6.45 -1.59
CA VAL A 9 -1.37 7.80 -1.39
C VAL A 9 -1.39 8.52 -2.73
N ARG A 10 -2.23 9.54 -2.87
CA ARG A 10 -2.31 10.38 -4.06
C ARG A 10 -1.85 11.79 -3.74
N PRO A 11 -0.72 12.26 -4.30
CA PRO A 11 -0.31 13.65 -4.16
C PRO A 11 -1.26 14.59 -4.93
N PRO A 12 -1.34 15.88 -4.55
CA PRO A 12 -2.21 16.86 -5.20
C PRO A 12 -1.85 17.08 -6.67
N ALA A 13 -0.57 16.99 -7.00
CA ALA A 13 -0.07 16.91 -8.37
C ALA A 13 0.73 15.61 -8.52
N GLY A 14 0.23 14.68 -9.34
CA GLY A 14 0.95 13.44 -9.65
C GLY A 14 0.08 12.18 -9.63
N MET A 15 0.78 11.05 -9.62
CA MET A 15 0.21 9.70 -9.71
C MET A 15 -0.04 9.11 -8.31
N ALA A 16 -1.16 8.41 -8.16
CA ALA A 16 -1.49 7.74 -6.91
C ALA A 16 -0.69 6.44 -6.75
N THR A 17 0.02 6.30 -5.63
CA THR A 17 0.83 5.11 -5.34
C THR A 17 0.11 4.26 -4.31
N VAL A 18 0.19 2.93 -4.42
CA VAL A 18 -0.27 2.03 -3.36
C VAL A 18 0.93 1.64 -2.51
N THR A 19 0.84 1.89 -1.22
CA THR A 19 1.85 1.53 -0.23
C THR A 19 1.37 0.35 0.59
N ALA A 20 2.17 -0.71 0.66
CA ALA A 20 1.97 -1.85 1.55
C ALA A 20 2.86 -1.71 2.79
N ILE A 21 2.23 -1.68 3.97
CA ILE A 21 2.91 -1.48 5.26
C ILE A 21 2.72 -2.72 6.13
N PRO A 22 3.79 -3.36 6.60
CA PRO A 22 3.68 -4.50 7.49
C PRO A 22 3.20 -4.03 8.86
N GLU A 23 2.37 -4.84 9.51
CA GLU A 23 1.77 -4.56 10.83
C GLU A 23 2.81 -4.07 11.87
N GLY A 24 3.99 -4.67 11.90
CA GLY A 24 5.08 -4.27 12.81
C GLY A 24 5.61 -2.84 12.61
N LYS A 25 5.36 -2.21 11.46
CA LYS A 25 5.73 -0.81 11.14
C LYS A 25 4.55 0.12 11.01
N GLN A 26 3.35 -0.33 11.35
CA GLN A 26 2.12 0.43 11.19
C GLN A 26 2.16 1.75 11.97
N LYS A 27 2.51 1.72 13.27
CA LYS A 27 2.57 2.93 14.10
C LYS A 27 3.51 4.01 13.54
N GLN A 28 4.67 3.63 13.05
CA GLN A 28 5.63 4.58 12.46
C GLN A 28 5.09 5.13 11.13
N SER A 29 4.52 4.25 10.30
CA SER A 29 4.00 4.61 8.99
C SER A 29 2.72 5.46 9.08
N GLU A 30 1.88 5.24 10.09
CA GLU A 30 0.68 6.05 10.35
C GLU A 30 1.01 7.52 10.59
N VAL A 31 2.10 7.81 11.31
CA VAL A 31 2.56 9.19 11.50
C VAL A 31 2.94 9.81 10.15
N THR A 32 3.66 9.06 9.31
CA THR A 32 4.02 9.49 7.96
C THR A 32 2.80 9.71 7.07
N LEU A 33 1.84 8.77 7.08
CA LEU A 33 0.59 8.85 6.33
C LEU A 33 -0.26 10.05 6.77
N ARG A 34 -0.32 10.32 8.08
CA ARG A 34 -1.03 11.49 8.64
C ARG A 34 -0.35 12.79 8.22
N ASN A 35 0.97 12.84 8.21
CA ASN A 35 1.72 14.01 7.76
C ASN A 35 1.51 14.26 6.26
N LEU A 36 1.53 13.20 5.43
CA LEU A 36 1.20 13.28 4.01
C LEU A 36 -0.23 13.78 3.79
N SER A 37 -1.18 13.30 4.59
CA SER A 37 -2.56 13.78 4.52
C SER A 37 -2.67 15.27 4.82
N ARG A 38 -1.92 15.76 5.81
CA ARG A 38 -1.87 17.19 6.17
C ARG A 38 -1.15 18.05 5.13
N SER A 39 -0.20 17.51 4.37
CA SER A 39 0.48 18.21 3.29
C SER A 39 -0.33 18.27 1.98
N GLY A 40 -1.59 17.84 2.00
CA GLY A 40 -2.49 17.88 0.85
C GLY A 40 -2.50 16.61 0.00
N CYS A 41 -1.83 15.53 0.41
CA CYS A 41 -1.99 14.23 -0.23
C CYS A 41 -3.29 13.57 0.22
N MET A 42 -4.00 12.94 -0.70
CA MET A 42 -5.13 12.08 -0.36
C MET A 42 -4.60 10.72 0.06
N VAL A 43 -4.87 10.31 1.30
CA VAL A 43 -4.51 9.00 1.84
C VAL A 43 -5.79 8.21 2.14
N LYS A 44 -5.90 6.99 1.62
CA LYS A 44 -7.03 6.08 1.88
C LYS A 44 -6.55 4.67 2.14
N SER A 45 -7.13 4.00 3.13
CA SER A 45 -6.94 2.56 3.34
C SER A 45 -7.68 1.77 2.25
N LEU A 46 -7.03 0.72 1.72
CA LEU A 46 -7.61 -0.25 0.78
C LEU A 46 -7.95 -1.59 1.45
N GLY A 47 -7.67 -1.73 2.75
CA GLY A 47 -7.77 -2.99 3.47
C GLY A 47 -6.41 -3.63 3.71
N ASP A 48 -6.42 -4.93 3.93
CA ASP A 48 -5.24 -5.69 4.33
C ASP A 48 -5.02 -6.96 3.50
N ILE A 49 -3.79 -7.44 3.49
CA ILE A 49 -3.36 -8.68 2.85
C ILE A 49 -2.57 -9.52 3.85
N ASP A 50 -3.04 -10.74 4.08
CA ASP A 50 -2.32 -11.73 4.89
C ASP A 50 -1.37 -12.57 4.03
N LEU A 51 -0.07 -12.50 4.34
CA LEU A 51 0.99 -13.25 3.67
C LEU A 51 1.69 -14.22 4.62
N SER A 52 1.01 -14.67 5.67
CA SER A 52 1.59 -15.54 6.70
C SER A 52 2.18 -16.83 6.15
N PHE A 53 1.67 -17.35 5.03
CA PHE A 53 2.14 -18.58 4.39
C PHE A 53 3.09 -18.35 3.20
N VAL A 54 3.60 -17.12 3.04
CA VAL A 54 4.29 -16.69 1.81
C VAL A 54 5.71 -16.27 2.15
N LYS A 55 6.68 -16.75 1.36
CA LYS A 55 8.08 -16.34 1.51
C LYS A 55 8.21 -14.85 1.21
N LYS A 56 9.16 -14.16 1.85
CA LYS A 56 9.45 -12.74 1.61
C LYS A 56 9.66 -12.41 0.12
N SER A 57 10.32 -13.32 -0.61
CA SER A 57 10.56 -13.21 -2.06
C SER A 57 9.28 -13.28 -2.91
N GLU A 58 8.25 -14.00 -2.43
CA GLU A 58 6.96 -14.16 -3.12
C GLU A 58 5.92 -13.14 -2.65
N ALA A 59 6.13 -12.55 -1.47
CA ALA A 59 5.24 -11.56 -0.88
C ALA A 59 5.10 -10.33 -1.79
N GLN A 60 6.21 -9.85 -2.39
CA GLN A 60 6.17 -8.75 -3.34
C GLN A 60 5.27 -9.06 -4.55
N ILE A 61 5.43 -10.25 -5.14
CA ILE A 61 4.64 -10.68 -6.30
C ILE A 61 3.15 -10.76 -5.94
N LYS A 62 2.82 -11.33 -4.78
CA LYS A 62 1.42 -11.44 -4.33
C LYS A 62 0.79 -10.08 -4.04
N ILE A 63 1.52 -9.16 -3.42
CA ILE A 63 1.03 -7.79 -3.17
C ILE A 63 0.79 -7.07 -4.49
N GLU A 64 1.75 -7.11 -5.41
CA GLU A 64 1.59 -6.49 -6.73
C GLU A 64 0.42 -7.10 -7.51
N PHE A 65 0.26 -8.42 -7.48
CA PHE A 65 -0.84 -9.10 -8.15
C PHE A 65 -2.21 -8.72 -7.55
N ALA A 66 -2.32 -8.69 -6.22
CA ALA A 66 -3.54 -8.30 -5.54
C ALA A 66 -3.92 -6.86 -5.85
N ILE A 67 -2.96 -5.93 -5.84
CA ILE A 67 -3.20 -4.53 -6.22
C ILE A 67 -3.61 -4.43 -7.69
N ARG A 68 -2.92 -5.12 -8.61
CA ARG A 68 -3.31 -5.16 -10.03
C ARG A 68 -4.74 -5.68 -10.22
N THR A 69 -5.15 -6.64 -9.39
CA THR A 69 -6.51 -7.21 -9.39
C THR A 69 -7.53 -6.21 -8.84
N MET A 70 -7.24 -5.53 -7.73
CA MET A 70 -8.10 -4.47 -7.17
C MET A 70 -8.34 -3.34 -8.18
N PHE A 71 -7.32 -2.99 -8.96
CA PHE A 71 -7.40 -1.98 -10.01
C PHE A 71 -7.66 -2.57 -11.40
N ALA A 72 -8.13 -3.83 -11.51
CA ALA A 72 -8.34 -4.50 -12.81
C ALA A 72 -9.34 -3.73 -13.68
N ALA A 73 -10.47 -3.33 -13.09
CA ALA A 73 -11.52 -2.54 -13.75
C ALA A 73 -11.16 -1.06 -13.94
N SER A 74 -10.05 -0.60 -13.37
CA SER A 74 -9.54 0.76 -13.51
C SER A 74 -8.60 0.85 -14.71
N THR A 75 -8.77 1.90 -15.52
CA THR A 75 -7.81 2.30 -16.58
C THR A 75 -6.47 2.75 -16.00
N TYR A 76 -6.47 3.16 -14.73
CA TYR A 76 -5.28 3.53 -13.99
C TYR A 76 -4.67 2.32 -13.27
N LYS A 77 -3.36 2.11 -13.46
CA LYS A 77 -2.55 1.09 -12.77
C LYS A 77 -1.54 1.79 -11.84
N PRO A 78 -1.81 1.87 -10.52
CA PRO A 78 -0.92 2.56 -9.60
C PRO A 78 0.42 1.83 -9.45
N PRO A 79 1.55 2.56 -9.31
CA PRO A 79 2.78 1.96 -8.82
C PRO A 79 2.60 1.43 -7.40
N VAL A 80 3.32 0.35 -7.08
CA VAL A 80 3.30 -0.31 -5.77
C VAL A 80 4.61 -0.04 -5.06
N SER A 81 4.53 0.43 -3.82
CA SER A 81 5.67 0.63 -2.93
C SER A 81 5.50 -0.25 -1.69
N ILE A 82 6.48 -1.09 -1.40
CA ILE A 82 6.43 -2.00 -0.25
C ILE A 82 7.47 -1.53 0.76
N VAL A 83 7.01 -1.25 1.99
CA VAL A 83 7.91 -0.89 3.10
C VAL A 83 8.27 -2.19 3.82
N TRP A 84 9.55 -2.54 3.87
CA TRP A 84 10.06 -3.65 4.70
C TRP A 84 10.39 -3.14 6.09
#